data_AF-A0A356Z3H9-F1
#
_entry.id   AF-A0A356Z3H9-F1
#
_cell.length_a   1.000
_cell.length_b   1.000
_cell.length_c   1.000
_cell.angle_alpha   90.00
_cell.angle_beta   90.00
_cell.angle_gamma   90.00
#
_symmetry.space_group_name_H-M   'P 1'
#
loop_
_entity.id
_entity.type
_entity.pdbx_description
1 polymer ?
#
loop_
_entity_poly.entity_id
_entity_poly.type
_entity_poly.pdbx_seq_one_letter_code
_entity_poly.pdbx_strand_id
1 'polypeptide(L)'
;MPTDAEWTTLENYLIASGYNYDGTTSGNKLAKSSASVAGWDSSSNTGAVGNTDYNEKRNATGFTTLPGGYRDEDGTFNDIGKDGGWWSATATGTESARDRWLYYSGSNVNRGVYSKKNGFSVRCLKD
;
A
#
# COMPACT_ATOMS: atom_id res chain seq x y z
N MET A 1 1.12 10.39 11.73
CA MET A 1 0.57 9.44 10.74
C MET A 1 -0.15 10.26 9.69
N PRO A 2 0.02 9.99 8.39
CA PRO A 2 -0.62 10.79 7.36
C PRO A 2 -2.15 10.64 7.42
N THR A 3 -2.86 11.73 7.19
CA THR A 3 -4.29 11.78 6.89
C THR A 3 -4.56 11.25 5.48
N ASP A 4 -5.83 10.98 5.19
CA ASP A 4 -6.28 10.52 3.87
C ASP A 4 -5.97 11.55 2.76
N ALA A 5 -6.03 12.84 3.08
CA ALA A 5 -5.69 13.91 2.16
C ALA A 5 -4.18 13.95 1.89
N GLU A 6 -3.34 13.81 2.92
CA GLU A 6 -1.87 13.74 2.76
C GLU A 6 -1.44 12.51 1.95
N TRP A 7 -2.08 11.36 2.18
CA TRP A 7 -1.90 10.17 1.34
C TRP A 7 -2.24 10.42 -0.13
N THR A 8 -3.38 11.04 -0.38
CA THR A 8 -3.82 11.38 -1.74
C THR A 8 -2.83 12.34 -2.42
N THR A 9 -2.33 13.34 -1.68
CA THR A 9 -1.30 14.26 -2.17
C THR A 9 -0.01 13.53 -2.53
N LEU A 10 0.46 12.62 -1.66
CA LEU A 10 1.64 11.80 -1.92
C LEU A 10 1.47 10.91 -3.16
N GLU A 11 0.36 10.18 -3.25
CA GLU A 11 0.06 9.31 -4.39
C GLU A 11 0.04 10.09 -5.71
N ASN A 12 -0.65 11.23 -5.74
CA ASN A 12 -0.72 12.08 -6.94
C ASN A 12 0.66 12.63 -7.33
N TYR A 13 1.46 13.06 -6.36
CA TYR A 13 2.83 13.53 -6.61
C TYR A 13 3.71 12.42 -7.22
N LEU A 14 3.65 11.20 -6.66
CA LEU A 14 4.43 10.07 -7.15
C LEU A 14 3.98 9.65 -8.56
N ILE A 15 2.67 9.59 -8.82
CA ILE A 15 2.14 9.29 -10.16
C ILE A 15 2.63 10.33 -11.17
N ALA A 16 2.44 11.63 -10.88
CA ALA A 16 2.88 12.70 -11.76
C ALA A 16 4.40 12.70 -12.01
N SER A 17 5.17 12.18 -11.06
CA SER A 17 6.63 12.01 -11.15
C SER A 17 7.06 10.73 -11.88
N GLY A 18 6.13 9.95 -12.45
CA GLY A 18 6.42 8.77 -13.26
C GLY A 18 6.74 7.51 -12.46
N TYR A 19 6.32 7.41 -11.20
CA TYR A 19 6.55 6.23 -10.36
C TYR A 19 5.59 5.07 -10.63
N ASN A 20 4.63 5.20 -11.54
CA ASN A 20 3.88 4.04 -12.01
C ASN A 20 4.84 2.99 -12.62
N TYR A 21 4.48 1.71 -12.48
CA TYR A 21 5.34 0.62 -12.98
C TYR A 21 5.60 0.71 -14.48
N ASP A 22 4.67 1.26 -15.25
CA ASP A 22 4.77 1.44 -16.71
C ASP A 22 5.26 2.84 -17.11
N GLY A 23 5.66 3.66 -16.14
CA GLY A 23 6.13 5.03 -16.37
C GLY A 23 5.03 6.04 -16.74
N THR A 24 3.75 5.63 -16.77
CA THR A 24 2.64 6.58 -16.99
C THR A 24 2.56 7.61 -15.87
N THR A 25 2.13 8.82 -16.20
CA THR A 25 1.97 9.91 -15.23
C THR A 25 0.51 10.13 -14.83
N SER A 26 -0.33 9.12 -15.04
CA SER A 26 -1.75 9.12 -14.71
C SER A 26 -2.21 7.70 -14.37
N GLY A 27 -3.32 7.61 -13.63
CA GLY A 27 -3.82 6.35 -13.10
C GLY A 27 -2.97 5.84 -11.92
N ASN A 28 -3.62 5.10 -11.03
CA ASN A 28 -2.99 4.57 -9.82
C ASN A 28 -2.29 3.24 -10.14
N LYS A 29 -0.99 3.25 -10.45
CA LYS A 29 -0.21 2.03 -10.71
C LYS A 29 1.08 1.99 -9.88
N LEU A 30 0.99 2.52 -8.66
CA LEU A 30 2.12 2.78 -7.75
C LEU A 30 2.50 1.59 -6.85
N ALA A 31 1.72 0.50 -6.83
CA ALA A 31 1.92 -0.53 -5.81
C ALA A 31 3.33 -1.13 -5.88
N LYS A 32 3.77 -1.52 -7.08
CA LYS A 32 5.11 -2.11 -7.28
C LYS A 32 6.23 -1.17 -6.83
N SER A 33 6.10 0.13 -7.09
CA SER A 33 7.12 1.12 -6.73
C SER A 33 7.14 1.50 -5.26
N SER A 34 6.05 1.21 -4.55
CA SER A 34 5.97 1.43 -3.10
C SER A 34 6.21 0.17 -2.29
N ALA A 35 6.24 -1.01 -2.91
CA ALA A 35 6.40 -2.30 -2.23
C ALA A 35 7.86 -2.69 -1.99
N SER A 36 8.11 -3.46 -0.91
CA SER A 36 9.39 -4.14 -0.71
C SER A 36 9.72 -5.07 -1.86
N VAL A 37 11.01 -5.29 -2.10
CA VAL A 37 11.50 -6.19 -3.15
C VAL A 37 11.40 -7.68 -2.77
N ALA A 38 10.91 -8.00 -1.58
CA ALA A 38 10.85 -9.36 -1.05
C ALA A 38 9.69 -9.54 -0.08
N GLY A 39 9.31 -10.81 0.13
CA GLY A 39 8.30 -11.25 1.09
C GLY A 39 6.89 -11.39 0.50
N TRP A 40 6.65 -10.87 -0.70
CA TRP A 40 5.34 -10.98 -1.36
C TRP A 40 5.17 -12.33 -2.03
N ASP A 41 3.95 -12.86 -2.00
CA ASP A 41 3.53 -14.00 -2.81
C ASP A 41 3.74 -13.69 -4.30
N SER A 42 4.06 -14.72 -5.08
CA SER A 42 4.30 -14.55 -6.51
C SER A 42 3.02 -14.24 -7.27
N SER A 43 3.09 -13.33 -8.25
CA SER A 43 2.02 -13.07 -9.20
C SER A 43 2.56 -13.05 -10.63
N SER A 44 1.76 -13.50 -11.59
CA SER A 44 2.03 -13.37 -13.03
C SER A 44 1.37 -12.13 -13.66
N ASN A 45 0.57 -11.38 -12.89
CA ASN A 45 -0.09 -10.18 -13.39
C ASN A 45 0.94 -9.09 -13.69
N THR A 46 0.89 -8.52 -14.89
CA THR A 46 1.80 -7.43 -15.29
C THR A 46 1.68 -6.24 -14.33
N GLY A 47 2.82 -5.73 -13.86
CA GLY A 47 2.89 -4.58 -12.97
C GLY A 47 2.48 -4.87 -11.52
N ALA A 48 2.08 -6.09 -11.19
CA ALA A 48 1.71 -6.46 -9.83
C ALA A 48 2.91 -6.47 -8.88
N VAL A 49 2.65 -6.27 -7.59
CA VAL A 49 3.66 -6.24 -6.54
C VAL A 49 4.48 -7.54 -6.49
N GLY A 50 3.81 -8.68 -6.54
CA GLY A 50 4.39 -10.02 -6.51
C GLY A 50 5.00 -10.49 -7.83
N ASN A 51 4.96 -9.67 -8.88
CA ASN A 51 5.61 -9.97 -10.15
C ASN A 51 7.03 -9.36 -10.19
N THR A 52 7.95 -10.03 -10.87
CA THR A 52 9.34 -9.61 -11.07
C THR A 52 9.56 -8.79 -12.34
N ASP A 53 8.51 -8.50 -13.11
CA ASP A 53 8.56 -7.53 -14.22
C ASP A 53 8.87 -6.10 -13.72
N TYR A 54 9.34 -5.23 -14.64
CA TYR A 54 9.73 -3.83 -14.35
C TYR A 54 10.65 -3.72 -13.14
N ASN A 55 11.79 -4.42 -13.16
CA ASN A 55 12.66 -4.58 -11.99
C ASN A 55 13.16 -3.24 -11.42
N GLU A 56 13.42 -2.26 -12.29
CA GLU A 56 13.79 -0.90 -11.95
C GLU A 56 12.70 -0.11 -11.23
N LYS A 57 11.45 -0.57 -11.28
CA LYS A 57 10.30 0.02 -10.58
C LYS A 57 10.00 -0.64 -9.25
N ARG A 58 10.67 -1.73 -8.87
CA ARG A 58 10.41 -2.41 -7.59
C ARG A 58 11.01 -1.57 -6.45
N ASN A 59 10.16 -1.10 -5.53
CA ASN A 59 10.53 -0.19 -4.43
C ASN A 59 11.16 1.15 -4.87
N ALA A 60 10.92 1.62 -6.10
CA ALA A 60 11.56 2.83 -6.62
C ALA A 60 11.25 4.10 -5.80
N THR A 61 10.13 4.17 -5.08
CA THR A 61 9.79 5.33 -4.24
C THR A 61 10.57 5.35 -2.91
N GLY A 62 11.19 4.23 -2.53
CA GLY A 62 11.80 4.04 -1.21
C GLY A 62 10.80 3.88 -0.07
N PHE A 63 9.48 3.96 -0.32
CA PHE A 63 8.47 3.85 0.71
C PHE A 63 8.55 2.51 1.46
N THR A 64 8.85 1.42 0.74
CA THR A 64 9.12 0.08 1.28
C THR A 64 7.98 -0.49 2.11
N THR A 65 6.89 -0.86 1.46
CA THR A 65 5.76 -1.58 2.06
C THR A 65 6.14 -3.03 2.33
N LEU A 66 5.98 -3.48 3.56
CA LEU A 66 6.22 -4.87 3.93
C LEU A 66 4.91 -5.67 3.84
N PRO A 67 4.94 -6.92 3.35
CA PRO A 67 3.77 -7.79 3.26
C PRO A 67 3.45 -8.46 4.61
N GLY A 68 3.21 -7.64 5.62
CA GLY A 68 2.97 -8.09 7.00
C GLY A 68 1.55 -8.61 7.25
N GLY A 69 0.66 -8.54 6.27
CA GLY A 69 -0.75 -8.82 6.45
C GLY A 69 -1.43 -7.79 7.35
N TYR A 70 -2.53 -8.21 7.98
CA TYR A 70 -3.25 -7.43 8.98
C TYR A 70 -3.74 -8.33 10.12
N ARG A 71 -4.00 -7.71 11.28
CA ARG A 71 -4.66 -8.36 12.40
C ARG A 71 -6.17 -8.09 12.31
N ASP A 72 -6.98 -9.13 12.41
CA ASP A 72 -8.43 -9.01 12.42
C ASP A 72 -8.97 -8.67 13.82
N GLU A 73 -10.27 -8.37 13.94
CA GLU A 73 -10.90 -7.97 15.20
C GLU A 73 -10.77 -9.06 16.28
N ASP A 74 -10.84 -10.33 15.87
CA ASP A 74 -10.70 -11.51 16.74
C ASP A 74 -9.25 -11.75 17.20
N GLY A 75 -8.29 -11.05 16.60
CA GLY A 75 -6.86 -11.14 16.88
C GLY A 75 -6.07 -12.11 16.03
N THR A 76 -6.71 -12.76 15.06
CA THR A 76 -6.04 -13.56 14.05
C THR A 76 -5.22 -12.67 13.12
N PHE A 77 -4.04 -13.14 12.71
CA PHE A 77 -3.24 -12.48 11.68
C PHE A 77 -3.49 -13.16 10.33
N ASN A 78 -3.89 -12.37 9.34
CA ASN A 78 -4.28 -12.83 8.01
C ASN A 78 -3.38 -12.22 6.93
N ASP A 79 -3.32 -12.90 5.78
CA ASP A 79 -2.73 -12.38 4.53
C ASP A 79 -1.26 -11.92 4.62
N ILE A 80 -0.49 -12.51 5.53
CA ILE A 80 0.97 -12.40 5.53
C ILE A 80 1.50 -12.90 4.18
N GLY A 81 2.38 -12.13 3.55
CA GLY A 81 2.88 -12.39 2.20
C GLY A 81 1.97 -11.86 1.08
N LYS A 82 0.69 -11.63 1.35
CA LYS A 82 -0.29 -11.22 0.33
C LYS A 82 -0.67 -9.75 0.40
N ASP A 83 -0.69 -9.21 1.61
CA ASP A 83 -1.14 -7.85 1.91
C ASP A 83 -0.09 -7.11 2.75
N GLY A 84 -0.01 -5.81 2.55
CA GLY A 84 0.72 -4.87 3.38
C GLY A 84 0.00 -3.52 3.35
N GLY A 85 -0.47 -3.08 4.52
CA GLY A 85 -1.23 -1.85 4.64
C GLY A 85 -0.95 -1.05 5.90
N TRP A 86 -1.43 0.20 5.87
CA TRP A 86 -1.30 1.16 6.96
C TRP A 86 -2.60 1.87 7.26
N TRP A 87 -2.75 2.23 8.53
CA TRP A 87 -3.77 3.18 8.94
C TRP A 87 -3.48 4.59 8.40
N SER A 88 -4.56 5.31 8.10
CA SER A 88 -4.58 6.77 7.98
C SER A 88 -5.12 7.39 9.27
N ALA A 89 -4.68 8.62 9.59
CA ALA A 89 -5.19 9.37 10.72
C ALA A 89 -6.66 9.81 10.56
N THR A 90 -7.27 9.58 9.39
CA THR A 90 -8.67 9.94 9.10
C THR A 90 -9.64 8.85 9.59
N ALA A 91 -10.43 9.19 10.61
CA ALA A 91 -11.54 8.36 11.08
C ALA A 91 -12.77 8.46 10.16
N THR A 92 -13.61 7.41 10.16
CA THR A 92 -14.95 7.41 9.57
C THR A 92 -15.94 6.98 10.65
N GLY A 93 -16.65 7.96 11.23
CA GLY A 93 -17.51 7.73 12.40
C GLY A 93 -16.72 7.31 13.65
N THR A 94 -17.40 6.63 14.58
CA THR A 94 -16.80 6.20 15.87
C THR A 94 -16.04 4.89 15.74
N GLU A 95 -16.50 3.96 14.91
CA GLU A 95 -16.00 2.58 14.87
C GLU A 95 -14.96 2.29 13.78
N SER A 96 -14.80 3.17 12.79
CA SER A 96 -13.98 2.86 11.60
C SER A 96 -12.96 3.94 11.27
N ALA A 97 -11.91 3.56 10.53
CA ALA A 97 -10.87 4.44 10.04
C ALA A 97 -10.50 4.09 8.59
N ARG A 98 -9.86 5.05 7.90
CA ARG A 98 -9.35 4.86 6.54
C ARG A 98 -8.00 4.15 6.58
N ASP A 99 -7.72 3.34 5.58
CA ASP A 99 -6.45 2.67 5.38
C ASP A 99 -5.93 2.84 3.94
N ARG A 100 -4.68 2.42 3.74
CA ARG A 100 -4.05 2.21 2.44
C ARG A 100 -3.39 0.85 2.45
N TRP A 101 -3.50 0.10 1.37
CA TRP A 101 -2.90 -1.23 1.30
C TRP A 101 -2.51 -1.64 -0.11
N LEU A 102 -1.57 -2.58 -0.20
CA LEU A 102 -1.12 -3.18 -1.44
C LEU A 102 -1.43 -4.67 -1.42
N TYR A 103 -1.82 -5.21 -2.58
CA TYR A 103 -2.03 -6.65 -2.74
C TYR A 103 -0.99 -7.25 -3.68
N TYR A 104 -0.53 -8.46 -3.39
CA TYR A 104 0.52 -9.13 -4.17
C TYR A 104 0.19 -9.24 -5.67
N SER A 105 -1.08 -9.43 -6.03
CA SER A 105 -1.52 -9.55 -7.43
C SER A 105 -2.07 -8.25 -8.04
N GLY A 106 -2.06 -7.16 -7.27
CA GLY A 106 -2.53 -5.84 -7.67
C GLY A 106 -1.38 -4.88 -8.02
N SER A 107 -1.70 -3.87 -8.83
CA SER A 107 -0.76 -2.79 -9.20
C SER A 107 -1.13 -1.42 -8.60
N ASN A 108 -2.31 -1.31 -7.98
CA ASN A 108 -2.84 -0.09 -7.40
C ASN A 108 -2.51 0.01 -5.90
N VAL A 109 -2.34 1.23 -5.39
CA VAL A 109 -2.46 1.52 -3.96
C VAL A 109 -3.96 1.56 -3.62
N ASN A 110 -4.47 0.59 -2.88
CA ASN A 110 -5.88 0.51 -2.54
C ASN A 110 -6.22 1.41 -1.34
N ARG A 111 -7.48 1.82 -1.26
CA ARG A 111 -8.03 2.63 -0.18
C ARG A 111 -9.32 2.00 0.33
N GLY A 112 -9.40 1.74 1.63
CA GLY A 112 -10.57 1.14 2.28
C GLY A 112 -11.08 1.96 3.47
N VAL A 113 -12.05 1.34 4.17
CA VAL A 113 -12.55 1.75 5.48
C VAL A 113 -12.66 0.45 6.28
N TYR A 114 -11.93 0.38 7.39
CA TYR A 114 -11.92 -0.79 8.26
C TYR A 114 -12.25 -0.41 9.69
N SER A 115 -12.68 -1.40 10.46
CA SER A 115 -12.92 -1.22 11.89
C SER A 115 -11.63 -0.86 12.60
N LYS A 116 -11.72 0.06 13.56
CA LYS A 116 -10.58 0.45 14.41
C LYS A 116 -10.07 -0.70 15.29
N LYS A 117 -10.79 -1.83 15.33
CA LYS A 117 -10.38 -3.06 16.01
C LYS A 117 -9.40 -3.90 15.18
N ASN A 118 -9.30 -3.66 13.87
CA ASN A 118 -8.26 -4.26 13.04
C ASN A 118 -6.88 -3.66 13.37
N GLY A 119 -5.82 -4.42 13.12
CA GLY A 119 -4.45 -3.96 13.23
C GLY A 119 -3.80 -3.86 11.86
N PHE A 120 -3.46 -2.64 11.44
CA PHE A 120 -2.60 -2.37 10.30
C PHE A 120 -1.33 -1.65 10.76
N SER A 121 -0.33 -1.59 9.89
CA SER A 121 0.93 -0.89 10.21
C SER A 121 0.68 0.60 10.41
N VAL A 122 1.54 1.26 11.18
CA VAL A 122 1.54 2.72 11.33
C VAL A 122 2.89 3.27 10.91
N ARG A 123 2.88 4.42 10.23
CA ARG A 123 4.12 5.16 9.94
C ARG A 123 4.04 6.53 10.60
N CYS A 124 5.02 6.82 11.44
CA CYS A 124 5.20 8.13 12.04
C CYS A 124 5.96 9.03 11.06
N LEU A 125 5.47 10.25 10.88
CA LEU A 125 6.19 11.31 10.19
C LEU A 125 6.79 12.19 11.28
N LYS A 126 7.99 12.71 11.03
CA LYS A 126 8.62 13.72 11.89
C LYS A 126 8.43 15.07 11.21
N ASP A 127 7.91 16.04 11.96
CA ASP A 127 7.85 17.45 11.56
C ASP A 127 9.21 18.14 11.75
#